data_AF-A0A8S3W5R4-F1
#
_entry.id   AF-A0A8S3W5R4-F1
#
_cell.length_a   1.000
_cell.length_b   1.000
_cell.length_c   1.000
_cell.angle_alpha   90.00
_cell.angle_beta   90.00
_cell.angle_gamma   90.00
#
_symmetry.space_group_name_H-M   'P 1'
#
loop_
_entity.id
_entity.type
_entity.pdbx_description
1 polymer ?
#
loop_
_entity_poly.entity_id
_entity_poly.type
_entity_poly.pdbx_seq_one_letter_code
_entity_poly.pdbx_strand_id
1 'polypeptide(L)'
;MNEWRQNEYSKGDCKKSYKLLANSIVHLLNPNAILVELCRQRVSLLELDEKKFLEEAKNFDSQKFKEAVKGHKGLTSGMLHAMLLKTYADIAKELGVAPGGEFRRAYQEASL
;
A
#
# COMPACT_ATOMS: atom_id res chain seq x y z
N MET A 1 18.98 14.24 -22.22
CA MET A 1 18.41 15.54 -21.82
C MET A 1 16.98 15.26 -21.36
N ASN A 2 16.75 14.61 -20.21
CA ASN A 2 17.01 15.00 -18.82
C ASN A 2 16.28 16.29 -18.40
N GLU A 3 14.95 16.23 -18.33
CA GLU A 3 14.14 17.30 -17.71
C GLU A 3 13.04 16.78 -16.74
N TRP A 4 12.91 15.45 -16.58
CA TRP A 4 11.93 14.85 -15.65
C TRP A 4 12.50 14.42 -14.29
N ARG A 5 13.69 14.89 -13.91
CA ARG A 5 14.42 14.38 -12.73
C ARG A 5 14.71 15.41 -11.62
N GLN A 6 13.99 16.52 -11.54
CA GLN A 6 14.30 17.55 -10.52
C GLN A 6 13.13 18.26 -9.85
N ASN A 7 11.89 17.75 -9.90
CA ASN A 7 10.89 18.21 -8.92
C ASN A 7 10.76 17.18 -7.79
N GLU A 8 11.22 17.61 -6.63
CA GLU A 8 11.15 16.96 -5.33
C GLU A 8 9.76 16.37 -5.07
N TYR A 9 9.62 15.06 -5.26
CA TYR A 9 8.56 14.28 -4.63
C TYR A 9 8.84 14.26 -3.12
N SER A 10 8.37 15.28 -2.43
CA SER A 10 8.25 15.25 -0.97
C SER A 10 7.37 14.05 -0.61
N LYS A 11 7.78 13.24 0.37
CA LYS A 11 7.07 12.03 0.83
C LYS A 11 5.58 12.25 1.22
N GLY A 12 5.11 13.50 1.27
CA GLY A 12 3.71 13.87 1.46
C GLY A 12 2.86 13.92 0.19
N ASP A 13 3.46 13.92 -1.01
CA ASP A 13 2.74 14.20 -2.26
C ASP A 13 1.93 13.00 -2.78
N CYS A 14 2.50 11.78 -2.70
CA CYS A 14 1.81 10.57 -3.16
C CYS A 14 0.52 10.33 -2.36
N LYS A 15 0.58 10.52 -1.03
CA LYS A 15 -0.57 10.35 -0.13
C LYS A 15 -1.72 11.30 -0.45
N LYS A 16 -1.38 12.56 -0.70
CA LYS A 16 -2.35 13.59 -1.02
C LYS A 16 -2.93 13.36 -2.41
N SER A 17 -2.09 12.98 -3.38
CA SER A 17 -2.47 12.77 -4.77
C SER A 17 -3.53 11.68 -4.92
N TYR A 18 -3.29 10.46 -4.43
CA TYR A 18 -4.26 9.36 -4.63
C TYR A 18 -5.57 9.59 -3.87
N LYS A 19 -5.51 10.24 -2.69
CA LYS A 19 -6.70 10.51 -1.87
C LYS A 19 -7.60 11.56 -2.51
N LEU A 20 -7.00 12.66 -3.00
CA LEU A 20 -7.73 13.70 -3.72
C LEU A 20 -8.31 13.17 -5.02
N LEU A 21 -7.54 12.37 -5.75
CA LEU A 21 -7.98 11.80 -7.03
C LEU A 21 -9.20 10.89 -6.83
N ALA A 22 -9.12 9.93 -5.91
CA ALA A 22 -10.22 9.00 -5.66
C ALA A 22 -11.48 9.71 -5.17
N ASN A 23 -11.37 10.64 -4.22
CA ASN A 23 -12.51 11.41 -3.73
C ASN A 23 -13.14 12.27 -4.85
N SER A 24 -12.32 12.96 -5.65
CA SER A 24 -12.81 13.81 -6.73
C SER A 24 -13.54 13.01 -7.81
N ILE A 25 -13.02 11.84 -8.19
CA ILE A 25 -13.65 10.99 -9.22
C ILE A 25 -15.02 10.49 -8.74
N VAL A 26 -15.13 10.03 -7.49
CA VAL A 26 -16.39 9.51 -6.95
C VAL A 26 -17.45 10.61 -6.89
N HIS A 27 -17.11 11.79 -6.39
CA HIS A 27 -18.07 12.90 -6.32
C HIS A 27 -18.40 13.51 -7.69
N LEU A 28 -17.43 13.57 -8.62
CA LEU A 28 -17.64 14.13 -9.95
C LEU A 28 -18.56 13.23 -10.81
N LEU A 29 -18.34 11.91 -10.75
CA LEU A 29 -19.07 10.97 -11.59
C LEU A 29 -20.39 10.51 -10.95
N ASN A 30 -20.54 10.64 -9.62
CA ASN A 30 -21.70 10.19 -8.85
C ASN A 30 -22.25 8.83 -9.32
N PRO A 31 -21.41 7.78 -9.36
CA PRO A 31 -21.80 6.50 -9.94
C PRO A 31 -22.90 5.84 -9.10
N ASN A 32 -23.80 5.10 -9.75
CA ASN A 32 -24.83 4.34 -9.03
C ASN A 32 -24.24 3.19 -8.17
N ALA A 33 -23.07 2.69 -8.53
CA ALA A 33 -22.35 1.65 -7.80
C ALA A 33 -20.85 1.70 -8.12
N ILE A 34 -20.02 1.26 -7.16
CA ILE A 34 -18.58 1.06 -7.35
C ILE A 34 -18.27 -0.43 -7.14
N LEU A 35 -17.68 -1.08 -8.15
CA LEU A 35 -17.23 -2.46 -8.06
C LEU A 35 -15.73 -2.50 -7.77
N VAL A 36 -15.36 -3.14 -6.66
CA VAL A 36 -13.97 -3.39 -6.29
C VAL A 36 -13.72 -4.89 -6.35
N GLU A 37 -12.99 -5.36 -7.37
CA GLU A 37 -12.61 -6.77 -7.50
C GLU A 37 -11.33 -7.04 -6.71
N LEU A 38 -11.40 -7.99 -5.79
CA LEU A 38 -10.28 -8.46 -5.00
C LEU A 38 -10.36 -9.99 -4.89
N CYS A 39 -9.22 -10.65 -5.01
CA CYS A 39 -9.11 -12.05 -4.62
C CYS A 39 -9.48 -12.21 -3.14
N ARG A 40 -10.06 -13.36 -2.74
CA ARG A 40 -10.50 -13.61 -1.35
C ARG A 40 -9.44 -13.28 -0.29
N GLN A 41 -8.18 -13.56 -0.60
CA GLN A 41 -7.04 -13.32 0.31
C GLN A 41 -6.70 -11.83 0.51
N ARG A 42 -7.20 -10.94 -0.36
CA ARG A 42 -6.89 -9.50 -0.37
C ARG A 42 -8.02 -8.64 0.18
N VAL A 43 -9.15 -9.22 0.57
CA VAL A 43 -10.29 -8.48 1.13
C VAL A 43 -9.91 -7.74 2.41
N SER A 44 -9.05 -8.34 3.25
CA SER A 44 -8.53 -7.70 4.47
C SER A 44 -7.70 -6.43 4.22
N LEU A 45 -7.23 -6.20 2.98
CA LEU A 45 -6.52 -4.96 2.63
C LEU A 45 -7.46 -3.74 2.62
N LEU A 46 -8.78 -3.94 2.57
CA LEU A 46 -9.77 -2.86 2.64
C LEU A 46 -9.90 -2.26 4.05
N GLU A 47 -9.72 -3.10 5.08
CA GLU A 47 -9.82 -2.71 6.50
C GLU A 47 -8.46 -2.32 7.11
N LEU A 48 -7.40 -2.35 6.31
CA LEU A 48 -6.04 -2.09 6.74
C LEU A 48 -5.85 -0.64 7.22
N ASP A 49 -5.40 -0.49 8.47
CA ASP A 49 -4.98 0.81 9.01
C ASP A 49 -3.65 1.23 8.39
N GLU A 50 -3.71 2.21 7.50
CA GLU A 50 -2.56 2.76 6.79
C GLU A 50 -1.46 3.28 7.75
N LYS A 51 -1.82 3.89 8.88
CA LYS A 51 -0.82 4.44 9.81
C LYS A 51 -0.08 3.31 10.49
N LYS A 52 -0.81 2.32 11.00
CA LYS A 52 -0.22 1.14 11.64
C LYS A 52 0.68 0.38 10.66
N PHE A 53 0.23 0.19 9.42
CA PHE A 53 1.02 -0.46 8.39
C PHE A 53 2.33 0.29 8.08
N LEU A 54 2.28 1.62 7.94
CA LEU A 54 3.47 2.42 7.66
C LEU A 54 4.45 2.41 8.84
N GLU A 55 3.97 2.44 10.08
CA GLU A 55 4.82 2.27 11.26
C GLU A 55 5.44 0.88 11.32
N GLU A 56 4.70 -0.17 10.98
CA GLU A 56 5.23 -1.54 10.88
C GLU A 56 6.26 -1.69 9.76
N ALA A 57 6.06 -1.02 8.62
CA ALA A 57 6.99 -1.01 7.49
C ALA A 57 8.28 -0.25 7.81
N LYS A 58 8.19 0.88 8.53
CA LYS A 58 9.37 1.63 8.99
C LYS A 58 10.22 0.83 9.98
N ASN A 59 9.56 0.04 10.83
CA ASN A 59 10.17 -0.79 11.87
C ASN A 59 10.33 -2.25 11.44
N PHE A 60 10.44 -2.54 10.14
CA PHE A 60 10.70 -3.88 9.66
C PHE A 60 12.14 -4.29 10.03
N ASP A 61 12.30 -5.22 10.98
CA ASP A 61 13.59 -5.61 11.55
C ASP A 61 14.02 -7.03 11.16
N SER A 62 15.18 -7.45 11.68
CA SER A 62 15.72 -8.79 11.48
C SER A 62 14.92 -9.89 12.18
N GLN A 63 14.16 -9.56 13.23
CA GLN A 63 13.28 -10.49 13.93
C GLN A 63 12.06 -10.83 13.06
N LYS A 64 11.36 -9.83 12.53
CA LYS A 64 10.26 -9.99 11.56
C LYS A 64 10.72 -10.68 10.29
N PHE A 65 11.93 -10.37 9.82
CA PHE A 65 12.53 -11.11 8.71
C PHE A 65 12.69 -12.59 9.04
N LYS A 66 13.25 -12.92 10.21
CA LYS A 66 13.45 -14.31 10.65
C LYS A 66 12.12 -15.05 10.86
N GLU A 67 11.11 -14.38 11.38
CA GLU A 67 9.74 -14.91 11.50
C GLU A 67 9.14 -15.18 10.12
N ALA A 68 9.29 -14.26 9.17
CA ALA A 68 8.85 -14.43 7.79
C ALA A 68 9.54 -15.61 7.09
N VAL A 69 10.84 -15.83 7.33
CA VAL A 69 11.56 -17.00 6.79
C VAL A 69 11.05 -18.31 7.39
N LYS A 70 10.79 -18.35 8.71
CA LYS A 70 10.33 -19.55 9.42
C LYS A 70 8.88 -19.93 9.09
N GLY A 71 8.06 -18.97 8.70
CA GLY A 71 6.64 -19.20 8.37
C GLY A 71 6.40 -19.97 7.06
N HIS A 72 7.42 -20.13 6.22
CA HIS A 72 7.31 -20.80 4.92
C HIS A 72 7.93 -22.19 4.90
N LYS A 73 7.36 -23.07 4.06
CA LYS A 73 7.93 -24.40 3.82
C LYS A 73 9.19 -24.26 2.97
N GLY A 74 10.35 -24.38 3.62
CA GLY A 74 11.66 -24.38 2.96
C GLY A 74 12.39 -23.04 3.04
N LEU A 75 13.71 -23.12 3.25
CA LEU A 75 14.56 -21.97 3.54
C LEU A 75 14.65 -20.97 2.37
N THR A 76 14.74 -21.46 1.13
CA THR A 76 14.81 -20.62 -0.07
C THR A 76 13.51 -19.85 -0.30
N SER A 77 12.37 -20.52 -0.17
CA SER A 77 11.04 -19.92 -0.29
C SER A 77 10.79 -18.87 0.81
N GLY A 78 11.15 -19.20 2.06
CA GLY A 78 11.04 -18.27 3.18
C GLY A 78 11.95 -17.05 3.03
N MET A 79 13.18 -17.23 2.55
CA MET A 79 14.12 -16.13 2.32
C MET A 79 13.63 -15.21 1.19
N LEU A 80 13.14 -15.78 0.09
CA LEU A 80 12.52 -15.00 -0.99
C LEU A 80 11.31 -14.22 -0.48
N HIS A 81 10.43 -14.86 0.30
CA HIS A 81 9.27 -14.19 0.87
C HIS A 81 9.65 -13.03 1.78
N ALA A 82 10.63 -13.23 2.66
CA ALA A 82 11.09 -12.20 3.57
C ALA A 82 11.77 -11.03 2.82
N MET A 83 12.51 -11.32 1.74
CA MET A 83 13.05 -10.29 0.85
C MET A 83 11.95 -9.50 0.15
N LEU A 84 10.93 -10.17 -0.37
CA LEU A 84 9.78 -9.51 -0.99
C LEU A 84 9.09 -8.59 0.02
N LEU A 85 8.79 -9.08 1.22
CA LEU A 85 8.19 -8.26 2.29
C LEU A 85 9.03 -7.03 2.63
N LYS A 86 10.36 -7.18 2.71
CA LYS A 86 11.27 -6.06 2.92
C LYS A 86 11.18 -5.04 1.78
N THR A 87 11.20 -5.49 0.53
CA THR A 87 11.04 -4.63 -0.64
C THR A 87 9.70 -3.87 -0.60
N TYR A 88 8.60 -4.55 -0.24
CA TYR A 88 7.30 -3.90 -0.07
C TYR A 88 7.33 -2.81 1.02
N ALA A 89 7.98 -3.09 2.15
CA ALA A 89 8.12 -2.13 3.25
C ALA A 89 9.00 -0.93 2.85
N ASP A 90 10.11 -1.16 2.15
CA ASP A 90 11.02 -0.13 1.67
C ASP A 90 10.29 0.80 0.67
N ILE A 91 9.53 0.24 -0.28
CA ILE A 91 8.70 1.01 -1.22
C ILE A 91 7.65 1.84 -0.47
N ALA A 92 6.92 1.24 0.48
CA ALA A 92 5.91 1.96 1.25
C ALA A 92 6.51 3.10 2.09
N LYS A 93 7.73 2.91 2.61
CA LYS A 93 8.48 3.92 3.35
C LYS A 93 8.99 5.06 2.46
N GLU A 94 9.39 4.73 1.24
CA GLU A 94 9.85 5.71 0.25
C GLU A 94 8.69 6.58 -0.24
N LEU A 95 7.55 5.95 -0.56
CA LEU A 95 6.37 6.64 -1.06
C LEU A 95 5.53 7.30 0.05
N GLY A 96 5.67 6.87 1.30
CA GLY A 96 4.90 7.39 2.44
C GLY A 96 3.42 6.99 2.43
N VAL A 97 3.05 5.97 1.64
CA VAL A 97 1.67 5.50 1.45
C VAL A 97 1.61 3.99 1.58
N ALA A 98 0.52 3.49 2.17
CA ALA A 98 0.26 2.06 2.13
C ALA A 98 -0.28 1.69 0.75
N PRO A 99 0.20 0.60 0.13
CA PRO A 99 -0.30 0.16 -1.17
C PRO A 99 -1.79 -0.17 -1.11
N GLY A 100 -2.49 0.08 -2.22
CA GLY A 100 -3.95 -0.10 -2.30
C GLY A 100 -4.77 0.99 -1.61
N GLY A 101 -4.18 2.15 -1.33
CA GLY A 101 -4.89 3.30 -0.76
C GLY A 101 -6.05 3.80 -1.62
N GLU A 102 -5.92 3.71 -2.94
CA GLU A 102 -6.97 4.07 -3.90
C GLU A 102 -8.23 3.20 -3.74
N PHE A 103 -8.06 1.87 -3.71
CA PHE A 103 -9.16 0.92 -3.52
C PHE A 103 -9.83 1.12 -2.16
N ARG A 104 -9.04 1.30 -1.09
CA ARG A 104 -9.57 1.61 0.25
C ARG A 104 -10.39 2.89 0.26
N ARG A 105 -9.88 3.95 -0.38
CA ARG A 105 -10.60 5.22 -0.43
C ARG A 105 -11.89 5.07 -1.21
N ALA A 106 -11.86 4.48 -2.41
CA ALA A 106 -13.05 4.25 -3.21
C ALA A 106 -14.10 3.41 -2.47
N TYR A 107 -13.68 2.36 -1.75
CA TYR A 107 -14.57 1.55 -0.91
C TYR A 107 -15.21 2.35 0.22
N GLN A 108 -14.44 3.20 0.90
CA GLN A 108 -14.94 4.06 1.96
C GLN A 108 -15.91 5.12 1.45
N GLU A 109 -15.60 5.77 0.32
CA GLU A 109 -16.50 6.79 -0.27
C GLU A 109 -17.79 6.17 -0.84
N ALA A 110 -17.75 4.92 -1.32
CA ALA A 110 -18.94 4.19 -1.76
C ALA A 110 -19.83 3.68 -0.61
N SER A 111 -19.28 3.62 0.61
CA SER A 111 -19.99 3.17 1.81
C SER A 111 -20.65 4.33 2.58
N LEU A 112 -20.46 5.57 2.11
CA LEU A 112 -21.10 6.79 2.62
C LEU A 112 -22.35 7.11 1.80
#